data_AF-A0A6P8LIB5-F1
#
_entry.id   AF-A0A6P8LIB5-F1
#
_cell.length_a   1.000
_cell.length_b   1.000
_cell.length_c   1.000
_cell.angle_alpha   90.00
_cell.angle_beta   90.00
_cell.angle_gamma   90.00
#
_symmetry.space_group_name_H-M   'P 1'
#
loop_
_entity.id
_entity.type
_entity.pdbx_description
1 polymer ?
#
loop_
_entity_poly.entity_id
_entity_poly.type
_entity_poly.pdbx_seq_one_letter_code
_entity_poly.pdbx_strand_id
1 'polypeptide(L)'
;MASLSAKRSYEDDDSTPNVKERKKHHTDLYLTYDDLRLVFKYLNWADLLNASMVCRSWLEVANDEKRTRGGPTTFMNIGRRYMTAIEKLRDKPAVGLVFKGIHKASIRQDCLCRVLPRSCEIVTLSTFGILMENAEMERALQKRVYAFLPEIPDVTMKVITVVSRNDYTQYYQQMKLAFFKDKTDRSKCLLLFCNQAGRTLAQRTARVLRICGGVTPSVWGGVVKDLYVCNSKNISHDERCFSYAFCVGIIIVGAIDSWSIVIDEDCNTKELVEQKLELFKNHVSLRKHSIGYMFACCERGTNMFNETDVESTIFKKLFPEVPLVGCFGDGEFGENTVPNCKYLNFSLGEDYWYHERSTVFLIITYGQKLT
;
A
#
# COMPACT_ATOMS: atom_id res chain seq x y z
N MET A 1 29.91 7.60 -54.44
CA MET A 1 30.98 6.87 -53.71
C MET A 1 30.32 5.70 -53.00
N ALA A 2 30.63 4.49 -53.46
CA ALA A 2 30.02 3.24 -53.03
C ALA A 2 30.72 2.65 -51.79
N SER A 3 29.95 1.85 -51.05
CA SER A 3 30.29 1.10 -49.84
C SER A 3 31.50 0.17 -49.98
N LEU A 4 32.16 -0.13 -48.86
CA LEU A 4 32.66 -1.49 -48.58
C LEU A 4 32.65 -1.81 -47.08
N SER A 5 32.11 -3.00 -46.80
CA SER A 5 31.92 -3.67 -45.53
C SER A 5 33.20 -4.42 -45.11
N ALA A 6 33.56 -4.36 -43.83
CA ALA A 6 34.57 -5.24 -43.24
C ALA A 6 33.90 -6.24 -42.29
N LYS A 7 33.75 -7.49 -42.75
CA LYS A 7 33.47 -8.66 -41.91
C LYS A 7 34.77 -9.06 -41.19
N ARG A 8 34.75 -9.20 -39.87
CA ARG A 8 35.79 -9.92 -39.11
C ARG A 8 35.37 -11.37 -38.97
N SER A 9 36.14 -12.27 -39.56
CA SER A 9 36.09 -13.72 -39.32
C SER A 9 36.83 -14.03 -38.02
N TYR A 10 36.20 -14.83 -37.16
CA TYR A 10 36.88 -15.49 -36.05
C TYR A 10 37.23 -16.91 -36.52
N GLU A 11 38.51 -17.24 -36.53
CA GLU A 11 39.02 -18.60 -36.69
C GLU A 11 38.99 -19.27 -35.31
N ASP A 12 38.35 -20.44 -35.22
CA ASP A 12 38.35 -21.29 -34.03
C ASP A 12 39.69 -22.07 -33.95
N ASP A 13 40.40 -21.90 -32.84
CA ASP A 13 41.63 -22.63 -32.53
C ASP A 13 41.28 -23.90 -31.72
N ASP A 14 41.20 -25.04 -32.43
CA ASP A 14 40.67 -26.32 -31.96
C ASP A 14 41.75 -27.24 -31.38
N SER A 15 42.42 -26.81 -30.30
CA SER A 15 43.47 -27.65 -29.67
C SER A 15 43.54 -27.53 -28.13
N THR A 16 42.47 -27.92 -27.42
CA THR A 16 42.57 -28.30 -26.00
C THR A 16 41.84 -29.61 -25.66
N PRO A 17 42.35 -30.46 -24.73
CA PRO A 17 41.82 -31.81 -24.47
C PRO A 17 40.44 -31.84 -23.80
N ASN A 18 39.88 -30.68 -23.44
CA ASN A 18 38.61 -30.54 -22.71
C ASN A 18 37.34 -30.68 -23.58
N VAL A 19 37.49 -30.87 -24.90
CA VAL A 19 36.37 -31.00 -25.85
C VAL A 19 35.68 -32.37 -25.77
N LYS A 20 36.37 -33.41 -25.31
CA LYS A 20 35.81 -34.78 -25.29
C LYS A 20 34.86 -35.07 -24.13
N GLU A 21 34.94 -34.35 -23.00
CA GLU A 21 33.94 -34.47 -21.92
C GLU A 21 32.67 -33.64 -22.17
N ARG A 22 32.75 -32.57 -22.97
CA ARG A 22 31.56 -31.78 -23.33
C ARG A 22 30.59 -32.51 -24.27
N LYS A 23 31.05 -33.52 -25.01
CA LYS A 23 30.23 -34.19 -26.05
C LYS A 23 29.22 -35.24 -25.53
N LYS A 24 29.05 -35.43 -24.21
CA LYS A 24 28.16 -36.48 -23.67
C LYS A 24 26.83 -36.03 -23.07
N HIS A 25 26.51 -34.73 -23.07
CA HIS A 25 25.21 -34.22 -22.58
C HIS A 25 24.61 -33.06 -23.40
N HIS A 26 24.96 -32.90 -24.68
CA HIS A 26 24.32 -31.90 -25.56
C HIS A 26 23.10 -32.49 -26.28
N THR A 27 22.03 -32.74 -25.53
CA THR A 27 20.72 -32.26 -25.99
C THR A 27 20.64 -30.83 -25.47
N ASP A 28 20.95 -29.87 -26.34
CA ASP A 28 20.74 -28.46 -26.10
C ASP A 28 19.25 -28.19 -25.93
N LEU A 29 18.73 -28.49 -24.74
CA LEU A 29 17.41 -28.08 -24.26
C LEU A 29 17.50 -26.59 -23.96
N TYR A 30 17.56 -25.77 -25.01
CA TYR A 30 17.27 -24.36 -24.91
C TYR A 30 15.79 -24.22 -24.55
N LEU A 31 15.51 -23.81 -23.32
CA LEU A 31 14.16 -23.41 -22.94
C LEU A 31 13.72 -22.28 -23.87
N THR A 32 12.58 -22.46 -24.53
CA THR A 32 12.03 -21.42 -25.39
C THR A 32 11.57 -20.24 -24.54
N TYR A 33 11.34 -19.10 -25.20
CA TYR A 33 10.77 -17.93 -24.54
C TYR A 33 9.44 -18.26 -23.82
N ASP A 34 8.61 -19.11 -24.42
CA ASP A 34 7.32 -19.52 -23.85
C ASP A 34 7.48 -20.43 -22.64
N ASP A 35 8.45 -21.35 -22.66
CA ASP A 35 8.76 -22.20 -21.50
C ASP A 35 9.25 -21.34 -20.32
N LEU A 36 10.13 -20.36 -20.59
CA LEU A 36 10.61 -19.43 -19.57
C LEU A 36 9.46 -18.62 -18.99
N ARG A 37 8.50 -18.15 -19.80
CA ARG A 37 7.30 -17.46 -19.29
C ARG A 37 6.47 -18.33 -18.37
N LEU A 38 6.29 -19.62 -18.70
CA LEU A 38 5.55 -20.54 -17.85
C LEU A 38 6.24 -20.74 -16.50
N VAL A 39 7.57 -20.93 -16.49
CA VAL A 39 8.34 -21.05 -15.25
C VAL A 39 8.31 -19.75 -14.44
N PHE A 40 8.51 -18.60 -15.10
CA PHE A 40 8.65 -17.32 -14.42
C PHE A 40 7.38 -16.88 -13.72
N LYS A 41 6.20 -17.33 -14.17
CA LYS A 41 4.92 -17.13 -13.46
C LYS A 41 4.94 -17.59 -12.01
N TYR A 42 5.74 -18.61 -11.67
CA TYR A 42 5.80 -19.17 -10.33
C TYR A 42 6.89 -18.57 -9.43
N LEU A 43 7.78 -17.75 -9.98
CA LEU A 43 8.84 -17.10 -9.21
C LEU A 43 8.28 -15.97 -8.33
N ASN A 44 8.81 -15.79 -7.12
CA ASN A 44 8.56 -14.59 -6.32
C ASN A 44 9.32 -13.38 -6.91
N TRP A 45 9.15 -12.19 -6.31
CA TRP A 45 9.80 -10.97 -6.84
C TRP A 45 11.34 -11.04 -6.80
N ALA A 46 11.92 -11.69 -5.79
CA ALA A 46 13.36 -11.77 -5.60
C ALA A 46 13.99 -12.75 -6.60
N ASP A 47 13.37 -13.91 -6.78
CA ASP A 47 13.79 -14.92 -7.77
C ASP A 47 13.64 -14.37 -9.19
N LEU A 48 12.57 -13.62 -9.48
CA LEU A 48 12.39 -12.98 -10.78
C LEU A 48 13.44 -11.88 -11.03
N LEU A 49 13.86 -11.16 -9.99
CA LEU A 49 14.97 -10.21 -10.08
C LEU A 49 16.29 -10.95 -10.36
N ASN A 50 16.56 -12.03 -9.64
CA ASN A 50 17.76 -12.86 -9.86
C ASN A 50 17.78 -13.46 -11.27
N ALA A 51 16.65 -14.00 -11.73
CA ALA A 51 16.50 -14.53 -13.08
C ALA A 51 16.80 -13.46 -14.13
N SER A 52 16.38 -12.21 -13.91
CA SER A 52 16.64 -11.12 -14.85
C SER A 52 18.13 -10.75 -15.00
N MET A 53 19.01 -11.22 -14.12
CA MET A 53 20.45 -10.98 -14.19
C MET A 53 21.23 -12.09 -14.92
N VAL A 54 20.57 -13.17 -15.36
CA VAL A 54 21.23 -14.34 -15.96
C VAL A 54 21.70 -14.07 -17.39
N CYS A 55 20.79 -13.67 -18.28
CA CYS A 55 21.09 -13.34 -19.67
C CYS A 55 20.01 -12.43 -20.27
N ARG A 56 20.22 -11.94 -21.50
CA ARG A 56 19.28 -11.02 -22.18
C ARG A 56 17.87 -11.60 -22.33
N SER A 57 17.75 -12.86 -22.75
CA SER A 57 16.43 -13.50 -22.93
C SER A 57 15.67 -13.60 -21.60
N TRP A 58 16.35 -13.98 -20.51
CA TRP A 58 15.74 -14.04 -19.19
C TRP A 58 15.37 -12.66 -18.66
N LEU A 59 16.19 -11.64 -18.93
CA LEU A 59 15.85 -10.24 -18.61
C LEU A 59 14.56 -9.80 -19.30
N GLU A 60 14.41 -10.09 -20.60
CA GLU A 60 13.22 -9.78 -21.38
C GLU A 60 11.98 -10.50 -20.82
N VAL A 61 12.05 -11.82 -20.61
CA VAL A 61 10.95 -12.62 -20.03
C VAL A 61 10.58 -12.15 -18.61
N ALA A 62 11.58 -11.87 -17.76
CA ALA A 62 11.34 -11.40 -16.41
C ALA A 62 10.65 -10.03 -16.40
N ASN A 63 11.04 -9.12 -17.29
CA ASN A 63 10.41 -7.81 -17.40
C ASN A 63 8.99 -7.91 -17.97
N ASP A 64 8.74 -8.83 -18.90
CA ASP A 64 7.37 -9.16 -19.36
C ASP A 64 6.51 -9.66 -18.22
N GLU A 65 6.99 -10.62 -17.44
CA GLU A 65 6.26 -11.17 -16.31
C GLU A 65 5.98 -10.07 -15.26
N LYS A 66 6.97 -9.23 -14.91
CA LYS A 66 6.77 -8.08 -14.01
C LYS A 66 5.65 -7.14 -14.49
N ARG A 67 5.54 -6.91 -15.80
CA ARG A 67 4.48 -6.07 -16.39
C ARG A 67 3.08 -6.70 -16.31
N THR A 68 3.00 -8.03 -16.28
CA THR A 68 1.71 -8.74 -16.19
C THR A 68 1.16 -8.85 -14.78
N ARG A 69 2.06 -8.81 -13.78
CA ARG A 69 1.73 -8.78 -12.35
C ARG A 69 1.43 -7.35 -11.88
N GLY A 70 1.46 -7.14 -10.57
CA GLY A 70 1.23 -5.83 -9.95
C GLY A 70 -0.06 -5.77 -9.15
N GLY A 71 -0.50 -6.88 -8.55
CA GLY A 71 -1.65 -6.83 -7.65
C GLY A 71 -1.23 -6.34 -6.26
N PRO A 72 -2.07 -5.59 -5.53
CA PRO A 72 -1.87 -5.42 -4.10
C PRO A 72 -1.94 -6.80 -3.42
N THR A 73 -1.15 -7.02 -2.37
CA THR A 73 -1.16 -8.28 -1.62
C THR A 73 -1.55 -8.02 -0.18
N THR A 74 -2.54 -8.78 0.31
CA THR A 74 -3.00 -8.73 1.70
C THR A 74 -2.95 -10.12 2.33
N PHE A 75 -2.60 -10.20 3.60
CA PHE A 75 -2.71 -11.44 4.38
C PHE A 75 -2.77 -11.17 5.86
N MET A 76 -3.42 -12.08 6.60
CA MET A 76 -3.40 -12.09 8.05
C MET A 76 -2.40 -13.14 8.53
N ASN A 77 -1.72 -12.83 9.64
CA ASN A 77 -0.87 -13.80 10.30
C ASN A 77 -1.06 -13.77 11.82
N ILE A 78 -0.91 -14.96 12.42
CA ILE A 78 -0.92 -15.19 13.85
C ILE A 78 0.46 -15.72 14.25
N GLY A 79 1.17 -15.02 15.12
CA GLY A 79 2.49 -15.44 15.60
C GLY A 79 3.64 -15.15 14.61
N ARG A 80 4.70 -15.98 14.61
CA ARG A 80 5.99 -15.69 13.95
C ARG A 80 6.13 -16.19 12.49
N ARG A 81 5.08 -16.79 11.91
CA ARG A 81 5.14 -17.41 10.56
C ARG A 81 4.98 -16.43 9.38
N TYR A 82 4.96 -15.12 9.62
CA TYR A 82 4.76 -14.10 8.56
C TYR A 82 5.93 -14.03 7.56
N MET A 83 7.15 -14.39 7.95
CA MET A 83 8.34 -14.29 7.08
C MET A 83 8.16 -15.11 5.80
N THR A 84 7.65 -16.34 5.92
CA THR A 84 7.38 -17.22 4.78
C THR A 84 6.30 -16.68 3.85
N ALA A 85 5.32 -15.95 4.37
CA ALA A 85 4.30 -15.29 3.52
C ALA A 85 4.91 -14.12 2.74
N ILE A 86 5.84 -13.37 3.36
CA ILE A 86 6.53 -12.24 2.75
C ILE A 86 7.51 -12.69 1.66
N GLU A 87 8.25 -13.78 1.89
CA GLU A 87 9.15 -14.38 0.91
C GLU A 87 8.41 -14.87 -0.35
N LYS A 88 7.10 -15.13 -0.23
CA LYS A 88 6.22 -15.57 -1.32
C LYS A 88 5.55 -14.41 -2.08
N LEU A 89 5.83 -13.15 -1.73
CA LEU A 89 5.30 -12.01 -2.48
C LEU A 89 5.72 -12.11 -3.95
N ARG A 90 4.73 -12.09 -4.85
CA ARG A 90 4.97 -12.17 -6.29
C ARG A 90 5.47 -10.86 -6.87
N ASP A 91 4.99 -9.76 -6.30
CA ASP A 91 5.32 -8.41 -6.71
C ASP A 91 6.31 -7.77 -5.75
N LYS A 92 7.21 -6.95 -6.29
CA LYS A 92 8.17 -6.20 -5.49
C LYS A 92 7.41 -5.09 -4.74
N PRO A 93 7.35 -5.13 -3.40
CA PRO A 93 6.59 -4.15 -2.63
C PRO A 93 7.32 -2.80 -2.58
N ALA A 94 6.55 -1.72 -2.71
CA ALA A 94 7.01 -0.34 -2.56
C ALA A 94 6.65 0.22 -1.18
N VAL A 95 5.42 -0.03 -0.72
CA VAL A 95 4.92 0.40 0.59
C VAL A 95 4.19 -0.75 1.25
N GLY A 96 4.48 -0.98 2.53
CA GLY A 96 3.77 -1.94 3.38
C GLY A 96 3.06 -1.27 4.54
N LEU A 97 1.80 -1.59 4.75
CA LEU A 97 1.05 -1.27 5.97
C LEU A 97 0.92 -2.53 6.81
N VAL A 98 1.24 -2.42 8.09
CA VAL A 98 1.10 -3.51 9.06
C VAL A 98 0.16 -3.07 10.16
N PHE A 99 -1.06 -3.60 10.16
CA PHE A 99 -2.06 -3.36 11.20
C PHE A 99 -1.86 -4.37 12.31
N LYS A 100 -1.61 -3.88 13.52
CA LYS A 100 -1.33 -4.70 14.68
C LYS A 100 -2.39 -4.47 15.74
N GLY A 101 -3.00 -5.57 16.19
CA GLY A 101 -3.91 -5.57 17.33
C GLY A 101 -3.18 -5.29 18.65
N ILE A 102 -3.93 -5.23 19.75
CA ILE A 102 -3.40 -4.88 21.08
C ILE A 102 -2.39 -5.96 21.53
N HIS A 103 -1.21 -5.55 22.00
CA HIS A 103 -0.16 -6.46 22.47
C HIS A 103 0.29 -6.11 23.90
N LYS A 104 0.40 -7.10 24.78
CA LYS A 104 0.80 -6.92 26.20
C LYS A 104 2.33 -6.75 26.42
N ALA A 105 3.17 -7.08 25.44
CA ALA A 105 4.64 -7.02 25.60
C ALA A 105 5.41 -6.67 24.30
N SER A 106 6.44 -5.81 24.43
CA SER A 106 7.57 -5.54 23.53
C SER A 106 7.34 -5.39 22.00
N ILE A 107 7.56 -4.16 21.55
CA ILE A 107 7.45 -3.56 20.21
C ILE A 107 8.50 -4.05 19.17
N ARG A 108 9.47 -4.90 19.57
CA ARG A 108 10.75 -5.01 18.85
C ARG A 108 10.82 -5.91 17.60
N GLN A 109 9.76 -6.61 17.18
CA GLN A 109 9.88 -7.71 16.18
C GLN A 109 9.32 -7.42 14.78
N ASP A 110 8.88 -6.21 14.48
CA ASP A 110 7.97 -6.01 13.34
C ASP A 110 8.67 -5.42 12.10
N CYS A 111 9.98 -5.19 12.19
CA CYS A 111 10.77 -4.72 11.07
C CYS A 111 11.07 -5.85 10.07
N LEU A 112 10.66 -5.66 8.83
CA LEU A 112 10.82 -6.65 7.75
C LEU A 112 12.00 -6.34 6.82
N CYS A 113 12.90 -5.42 7.20
CA CYS A 113 13.99 -4.98 6.32
C CYS A 113 15.02 -6.06 5.96
N ARG A 114 14.95 -7.23 6.62
CA ARG A 114 15.77 -8.42 6.26
C ARG A 114 15.19 -9.23 5.11
N VAL A 115 13.88 -9.16 4.87
CA VAL A 115 13.18 -9.93 3.83
C VAL A 115 12.59 -9.06 2.72
N LEU A 116 12.33 -7.79 3.00
CA LEU A 116 11.80 -6.86 2.02
C LEU A 116 12.91 -6.05 1.34
N PRO A 117 12.68 -5.56 0.11
CA PRO A 117 13.63 -4.68 -0.58
C PRO A 117 13.96 -3.45 0.27
N ARG A 118 15.20 -2.96 0.18
CA ARG A 118 15.61 -1.67 0.79
C ARG A 118 14.88 -0.46 0.22
N SER A 119 14.18 -0.60 -0.91
CA SER A 119 13.30 0.44 -1.45
C SER A 119 11.91 0.43 -0.82
N CYS A 120 11.52 -0.64 -0.10
CA CYS A 120 10.21 -0.76 0.52
C CYS A 120 10.19 -0.02 1.86
N GLU A 121 9.25 0.92 2.02
CA GLU A 121 8.98 1.58 3.30
C GLU A 121 7.82 0.87 3.99
N ILE A 122 7.94 0.60 5.29
CA ILE A 122 6.91 -0.15 6.04
C ILE A 122 6.44 0.72 7.19
N VAL A 123 5.13 0.91 7.28
CA VAL A 123 4.47 1.65 8.36
C VAL A 123 3.66 0.66 9.18
N THR A 124 4.03 0.51 10.44
CA THR A 124 3.33 -0.36 11.40
C THR A 124 2.42 0.50 12.28
N LEU A 125 1.15 0.13 12.31
CA LEU A 125 0.07 0.78 13.03
C LEU A 125 -0.36 -0.11 14.21
N SER A 126 -0.09 0.32 15.45
CA SER A 126 -0.65 -0.31 16.65
C SER A 126 -2.03 0.27 16.90
N THR A 127 -3.08 -0.57 16.88
CA THR A 127 -4.48 -0.13 16.70
C THR A 127 -5.38 -0.66 17.82
N PHE A 128 -6.65 -0.25 17.82
CA PHE A 128 -7.67 -0.72 18.77
C PHE A 128 -8.37 -2.01 18.31
N GLY A 129 -8.24 -2.32 17.02
CA GLY A 129 -8.79 -3.48 16.35
C GLY A 129 -8.21 -3.53 14.93
N ILE A 130 -8.29 -4.68 14.29
CA ILE A 130 -7.80 -4.86 12.92
C ILE A 130 -8.92 -5.47 12.07
N LEU A 131 -8.81 -5.28 10.76
CA LEU A 131 -9.78 -5.80 9.81
C LEU A 131 -9.07 -6.46 8.62
N MET A 132 -9.65 -7.57 8.16
CA MET A 132 -9.38 -8.16 6.86
C MET A 132 -10.67 -8.75 6.28
N GLU A 133 -10.95 -8.42 5.01
CA GLU A 133 -12.21 -8.71 4.33
C GLU A 133 -13.42 -8.26 5.16
N ASN A 134 -14.32 -9.18 5.49
CA ASN A 134 -15.52 -8.96 6.30
C ASN A 134 -15.32 -9.31 7.78
N ALA A 135 -14.08 -9.40 8.26
CA ALA A 135 -13.77 -9.74 9.65
C ALA A 135 -13.18 -8.53 10.40
N GLU A 136 -14.04 -7.81 11.10
CA GLU A 136 -13.78 -6.74 12.06
C GLU A 136 -13.40 -7.35 13.41
N MET A 137 -12.10 -7.50 13.66
CA MET A 137 -11.60 -8.02 14.93
C MET A 137 -11.35 -6.87 15.91
N GLU A 138 -12.43 -6.36 16.48
CA GLU A 138 -12.39 -5.43 17.61
C GLU A 138 -11.61 -6.06 18.77
N ARG A 139 -10.59 -5.37 19.30
CA ARG A 139 -9.71 -5.88 20.37
C ARG A 139 -8.89 -7.12 20.01
N ALA A 140 -8.58 -7.33 18.72
CA ALA A 140 -7.69 -8.40 18.27
C ALA A 140 -6.39 -8.46 19.10
N LEU A 141 -6.07 -9.61 19.67
CA LEU A 141 -4.81 -9.85 20.37
C LEU A 141 -3.87 -10.64 19.48
N GLN A 142 -2.61 -10.20 19.40
CA GLN A 142 -1.51 -10.91 18.72
C GLN A 142 -1.71 -11.21 17.22
N LYS A 143 -2.79 -10.73 16.60
CA LYS A 143 -3.03 -10.83 15.16
C LYS A 143 -2.46 -9.60 14.45
N ARG A 144 -2.06 -9.83 13.19
CA ARG A 144 -1.56 -8.79 12.30
C ARG A 144 -2.15 -8.96 10.92
N VAL A 145 -2.48 -7.84 10.30
CA VAL A 145 -2.86 -7.77 8.88
C VAL A 145 -1.78 -7.00 8.15
N TYR A 146 -1.32 -7.58 7.06
CA TYR A 146 -0.31 -7.00 6.17
C TYR A 146 -1.01 -6.58 4.88
N ALA A 147 -0.68 -5.39 4.39
CA ALA A 147 -1.15 -4.88 3.11
C ALA A 147 0.02 -4.24 2.37
N PHE A 148 0.37 -4.80 1.21
CA PHE A 148 1.48 -4.33 0.39
C PHE A 148 0.97 -3.75 -0.92
N LEU A 149 1.39 -2.51 -1.19
CA LEU A 149 1.31 -1.92 -2.51
C LEU A 149 2.61 -2.19 -3.26
N PRO A 150 2.54 -2.76 -4.48
CA PRO A 150 3.72 -3.02 -5.29
C PRO A 150 4.31 -1.72 -5.86
N GLU A 151 5.49 -1.81 -6.48
CA GLU A 151 5.96 -0.76 -7.38
C GLU A 151 5.01 -0.68 -8.59
N ILE A 152 4.36 0.47 -8.77
CA ILE A 152 3.41 0.72 -9.86
C ILE A 152 4.05 1.67 -10.88
N PRO A 153 4.07 1.32 -12.18
CA PRO A 153 4.56 2.22 -13.22
C PRO A 153 3.86 3.58 -13.20
N ASP A 154 4.62 4.66 -13.41
CA ASP A 154 4.13 6.04 -13.41
C ASP A 154 3.41 6.49 -12.14
N VAL A 155 3.68 5.83 -11.01
CA VAL A 155 3.18 6.20 -9.67
C VAL A 155 4.35 6.43 -8.74
N THR A 156 4.35 7.58 -8.08
CA THR A 156 5.25 7.91 -6.99
C THR A 156 4.55 7.67 -5.66
N MET A 157 5.17 6.85 -4.81
CA MET A 157 4.78 6.68 -3.40
C MET A 157 5.89 7.25 -2.53
N LYS A 158 5.54 8.13 -1.60
CA LYS A 158 6.50 8.72 -0.67
C LYS A 158 5.98 8.65 0.76
N VAL A 159 6.75 8.04 1.65
CA VAL A 159 6.49 8.07 3.10
C VAL A 159 7.28 9.23 3.71
N ILE A 160 6.58 10.03 4.52
CA ILE A 160 7.15 11.18 5.23
C ILE A 160 6.83 10.97 6.70
N THR A 161 7.85 11.02 7.54
CA THR A 161 7.76 10.62 8.95
C THR A 161 8.18 11.76 9.86
N VAL A 162 7.46 11.93 10.97
CA VAL A 162 7.82 12.85 12.06
C VAL A 162 8.27 12.05 13.25
N VAL A 163 9.57 12.10 13.54
CA VAL A 163 10.17 11.42 14.71
C VAL A 163 10.31 12.34 15.92
N SER A 164 10.28 13.66 15.72
CA SER A 164 10.35 14.68 16.77
C SER A 164 9.24 15.72 16.60
N ARG A 165 8.65 16.17 17.72
CA ARG A 165 7.61 17.21 17.72
C ARG A 165 8.13 18.57 17.22
N ASN A 166 9.43 18.79 17.24
CA ASN A 166 10.05 20.04 16.81
C ASN A 166 10.17 20.15 15.28
N ASP A 167 9.96 19.05 14.54
CA ASP A 167 10.16 18.99 13.08
C ASP A 167 8.92 19.43 12.28
N TYR A 168 8.00 20.17 12.90
CA TYR A 168 6.71 20.59 12.31
C TYR A 168 6.89 21.23 10.93
N THR A 169 7.74 22.26 10.85
CA THR A 169 7.91 23.05 9.63
C THR A 169 8.46 22.20 8.51
N GLN A 170 9.43 21.33 8.83
CA GLN A 170 10.04 20.43 7.88
C GLN A 170 9.03 19.38 7.40
N TYR A 171 8.24 18.80 8.31
CA TYR A 171 7.21 17.81 7.95
C TYR A 171 6.20 18.38 6.97
N TYR A 172 5.59 19.51 7.31
CA TYR A 172 4.63 20.17 6.45
C TYR A 172 5.24 20.54 5.10
N GLN A 173 6.45 21.12 5.07
CA GLN A 173 7.11 21.47 3.82
C GLN A 173 7.35 20.23 2.94
N GLN A 174 7.80 19.11 3.53
CA GLN A 174 7.99 17.87 2.79
C GLN A 174 6.67 17.31 2.24
N MET A 175 5.60 17.34 3.05
CA MET A 175 4.26 16.90 2.63
C MET A 175 3.77 17.78 1.47
N LYS A 176 3.82 19.11 1.63
CA LYS A 176 3.45 20.08 0.60
C LYS A 176 4.21 19.84 -0.69
N LEU A 177 5.54 19.72 -0.61
CA LEU A 177 6.38 19.48 -1.78
C LEU A 177 6.00 18.17 -2.46
N ALA A 178 5.83 17.08 -1.72
CA ALA A 178 5.46 15.80 -2.30
C ALA A 178 4.06 15.81 -2.94
N PHE A 179 3.12 16.54 -2.33
CA PHE A 179 1.74 16.61 -2.78
C PHE A 179 1.52 17.50 -4.00
N PHE A 180 2.27 18.60 -4.09
CA PHE A 180 2.10 19.64 -5.11
C PHE A 180 3.23 19.71 -6.14
N LYS A 181 4.29 18.89 -6.01
CA LYS A 181 5.33 18.80 -7.04
C LYS A 181 4.77 18.30 -8.36
N ASP A 182 3.85 17.35 -8.32
CA ASP A 182 3.14 16.89 -9.51
C ASP A 182 1.99 17.84 -9.82
N LYS A 183 2.14 18.56 -10.95
CA LYS A 183 1.14 19.48 -11.50
C LYS A 183 0.16 18.79 -12.45
N THR A 184 0.25 17.48 -12.63
CA THR A 184 -0.72 16.76 -13.45
C THR A 184 -2.09 16.77 -12.77
N ASP A 185 -3.17 16.80 -13.56
CA ASP A 185 -4.55 16.63 -13.09
C ASP A 185 -4.86 15.17 -12.66
N ARG A 186 -3.82 14.39 -12.35
CA ARG A 186 -3.96 12.99 -11.94
C ARG A 186 -4.42 12.90 -10.49
N SER A 187 -5.14 11.83 -10.18
CA SER A 187 -5.66 11.55 -8.84
C SER A 187 -4.53 11.52 -7.80
N LYS A 188 -4.79 12.14 -6.65
CA LYS A 188 -3.86 12.21 -5.52
C LYS A 188 -4.49 11.52 -4.32
N CYS A 189 -3.73 10.65 -3.68
CA CYS A 189 -4.15 9.96 -2.48
C CYS A 189 -3.18 10.28 -1.33
N LEU A 190 -3.76 10.62 -0.18
CA LEU A 190 -3.07 10.89 1.07
C LEU A 190 -3.51 9.88 2.13
N LEU A 191 -2.55 9.12 2.67
CA LEU A 191 -2.76 8.38 3.89
C LEU A 191 -2.08 9.13 5.03
N LEU A 192 -2.83 9.52 6.07
CA LEU A 192 -2.33 10.32 7.18
C LEU A 192 -2.60 9.60 8.50
N PHE A 193 -1.53 9.28 9.22
CA PHE A 193 -1.61 8.63 10.53
C PHE A 193 -0.90 9.45 11.58
N CYS A 194 -1.41 9.40 12.80
CA CYS A 194 -0.72 9.92 13.97
C CYS A 194 -0.99 9.05 15.19
N ASN A 195 -0.16 9.21 16.23
CA ASN A 195 -0.52 8.79 17.57
C ASN A 195 -1.19 9.95 18.32
N GLN A 196 -1.60 9.71 19.56
CA GLN A 196 -2.21 10.75 20.41
C GLN A 196 -1.33 12.01 20.52
N ALA A 197 -0.03 11.82 20.67
CA ALA A 197 0.95 12.89 20.79
C ALA A 197 1.11 13.73 19.50
N GLY A 198 0.85 13.15 18.33
CA GLY A 198 0.92 13.79 17.02
C GLY A 198 -0.42 14.31 16.50
N ARG A 199 -1.55 14.06 17.19
CA ARG A 199 -2.91 14.40 16.72
C ARG A 199 -3.04 15.86 16.27
N THR A 200 -2.68 16.81 17.13
CA THR A 200 -2.78 18.25 16.81
C THR A 200 -1.91 18.64 15.61
N LEU A 201 -0.73 18.03 15.47
CA LEU A 201 0.16 18.26 14.32
C LEU A 201 -0.47 17.73 13.02
N ALA A 202 -1.02 16.51 13.04
CA ALA A 202 -1.68 15.90 11.89
C ALA A 202 -2.91 16.71 11.46
N GLN A 203 -3.77 17.13 12.40
CA GLN A 203 -4.93 17.99 12.13
C GLN A 203 -4.53 19.32 11.48
N ARG A 204 -3.50 20.00 12.01
CA ARG A 204 -2.97 21.23 11.41
C ARG A 204 -2.43 20.99 10.01
N THR A 205 -1.69 19.89 9.81
CA THR A 205 -1.15 19.53 8.50
C THR A 205 -2.26 19.27 7.49
N ALA A 206 -3.29 18.51 7.87
CA ALA A 206 -4.46 18.22 7.05
C ALA A 206 -5.19 19.51 6.64
N ARG A 207 -5.43 20.42 7.59
CA ARG A 207 -6.04 21.73 7.32
C ARG A 207 -5.27 22.52 6.28
N VAL A 208 -3.94 22.61 6.42
CA VAL A 208 -3.12 23.40 5.49
C VAL A 208 -3.05 22.75 4.10
N LEU A 209 -2.92 21.42 4.02
CA LEU A 209 -2.92 20.70 2.75
C LEU A 209 -4.24 20.87 1.99
N ARG A 210 -5.37 20.86 2.69
CA ARG A 210 -6.69 21.14 2.10
C ARG A 210 -6.76 22.55 1.52
N ILE A 211 -6.34 23.58 2.27
CA ILE A 211 -6.34 24.98 1.82
C ILE A 211 -5.42 25.21 0.63
N CYS A 212 -4.26 24.54 0.59
CA CYS A 212 -3.29 24.70 -0.49
C CYS A 212 -3.62 23.89 -1.75
N GLY A 213 -4.66 23.06 -1.72
CA GLY A 213 -5.00 22.13 -2.79
C GLY A 213 -5.91 22.73 -3.86
N GLY A 214 -5.52 22.61 -5.13
CA GLY A 214 -6.39 22.92 -6.27
C GLY A 214 -7.30 21.75 -6.70
N VAL A 215 -7.01 20.53 -6.25
CA VAL A 215 -7.77 19.31 -6.54
C VAL A 215 -8.04 18.59 -5.22
N THR A 216 -9.28 18.14 -5.00
CA THR A 216 -9.66 17.38 -3.80
C THR A 216 -9.05 15.97 -3.86
N PRO A 217 -8.10 15.64 -2.98
CA PRO A 217 -7.53 14.31 -2.97
C PRO A 217 -8.42 13.30 -2.25
N SER A 218 -8.17 12.02 -2.48
CA SER A 218 -8.67 10.98 -1.56
C SER A 218 -7.82 10.98 -0.30
N VAL A 219 -8.46 10.95 0.86
CA VAL A 219 -7.79 11.01 2.17
C VAL A 219 -8.23 9.82 3.00
N TRP A 220 -7.29 9.18 3.67
CA TRP A 220 -7.54 8.05 4.56
C TRP A 220 -6.56 8.02 5.72
N GLY A 221 -6.96 7.42 6.83
CA GLY A 221 -6.11 7.17 7.98
C GLY A 221 -6.78 7.63 9.26
N GLY A 222 -5.98 7.91 10.28
CA GLY A 222 -6.51 8.27 11.59
C GLY A 222 -5.50 8.19 12.71
N VAL A 223 -6.02 8.30 13.93
CA VAL A 223 -5.24 8.27 15.16
C VAL A 223 -5.13 6.82 15.65
N VAL A 224 -3.91 6.34 15.77
CA VAL A 224 -3.60 5.00 16.27
C VAL A 224 -2.89 5.10 17.63
N LYS A 225 -2.65 3.96 18.29
CA LYS A 225 -1.96 3.95 19.59
C LYS A 225 -0.49 4.31 19.44
N ASP A 226 0.20 3.61 18.54
CA ASP A 226 1.61 3.81 18.25
C ASP A 226 1.89 3.65 16.76
N LEU A 227 2.92 4.35 16.29
CA LEU A 227 3.39 4.32 14.91
C LEU A 227 4.88 3.98 14.86
N TYR A 228 5.24 3.09 13.94
CA TYR A 228 6.62 2.77 13.65
C TYR A 228 6.86 2.76 12.15
N VAL A 229 8.02 3.24 11.73
CA VAL A 229 8.47 3.18 10.34
C VAL A 229 9.75 2.38 10.29
N CYS A 230 9.75 1.34 9.46
CA CYS A 230 10.92 0.50 9.22
C CYS A 230 11.67 0.95 7.97
N ASN A 231 12.96 0.63 7.89
CA ASN A 231 13.83 1.01 6.76
C ASN A 231 14.11 2.53 6.67
N SER A 232 14.15 3.21 7.82
CA SER A 232 14.60 4.60 7.93
C SER A 232 16.06 4.70 7.45
N LYS A 233 16.32 5.56 6.47
CA LYS A 233 17.61 5.72 5.78
C LYS A 233 18.76 6.23 6.67
N ASN A 234 18.49 6.54 7.93
CA ASN A 234 19.49 6.95 8.91
C ASN A 234 20.14 5.74 9.57
N ILE A 235 21.11 5.14 8.87
CA ILE A 235 22.08 4.23 9.49
C ILE A 235 23.11 5.10 10.23
N SER A 236 22.69 5.72 11.33
CA SER A 236 23.60 6.35 12.29
C SER A 236 23.71 5.44 13.51
N HIS A 237 24.74 4.60 13.54
CA HIS A 237 25.27 3.83 14.70
C HIS A 237 24.31 3.02 15.60
N ASP A 238 23.01 3.01 15.34
CA ASP A 238 22.01 2.27 16.09
C ASP A 238 21.54 1.09 15.24
N GLU A 239 21.72 -0.13 15.74
CA GLU A 239 21.37 -1.40 15.07
C GLU A 239 19.85 -1.56 14.79
N ARG A 240 19.05 -0.53 15.09
CA ARG A 240 17.60 -0.51 14.98
C ARG A 240 17.16 -0.05 13.59
N CYS A 241 16.74 -1.03 12.78
CA CYS A 241 16.15 -0.82 11.45
C CYS A 241 14.72 -0.22 11.46
N PHE A 242 14.32 0.45 12.56
CA PHE A 242 12.98 1.03 12.74
C PHE A 242 13.04 2.28 13.62
N SER A 243 12.07 3.17 13.44
CA SER A 243 11.93 4.42 14.20
C SER A 243 10.49 4.60 14.67
N TYR A 244 10.30 5.08 15.90
CA TYR A 244 9.01 5.55 16.38
C TYR A 244 8.62 6.83 15.65
N ALA A 245 7.33 7.02 15.39
CA ALA A 245 6.81 8.21 14.74
C ALA A 245 5.64 8.81 15.54
N PHE A 246 5.53 10.14 15.52
CA PHE A 246 4.35 10.87 15.99
C PHE A 246 3.31 11.02 14.87
N CYS A 247 3.78 11.23 13.65
CA CYS A 247 2.95 11.34 12.45
C CYS A 247 3.65 10.66 11.27
N VAL A 248 2.86 10.06 10.40
CA VAL A 248 3.30 9.50 9.13
C VAL A 248 2.31 9.94 8.05
N GLY A 249 2.83 10.52 6.98
CA GLY A 249 2.09 10.79 5.75
C GLY A 249 2.61 9.91 4.62
N ILE A 250 1.71 9.23 3.91
CA ILE A 250 2.02 8.50 2.70
C ILE A 250 1.29 9.18 1.56
N ILE A 251 2.06 9.67 0.59
CA ILE A 251 1.54 10.37 -0.57
C ILE A 251 1.70 9.48 -1.78
N ILE A 252 0.60 9.22 -2.48
CA ILE A 252 0.53 8.40 -3.68
C ILE A 252 0.00 9.27 -4.82
N VAL A 253 0.81 9.47 -5.85
CA VAL A 253 0.49 10.35 -6.98
C VAL A 253 0.94 9.68 -8.28
N GLY A 254 0.11 9.75 -9.31
CA GLY A 254 0.47 9.25 -10.64
C GLY A 254 -0.68 8.54 -11.32
N ALA A 255 -0.38 7.49 -12.09
CA ALA A 255 -1.36 6.74 -12.90
C ALA A 255 -2.28 5.80 -12.08
N ILE A 256 -2.86 6.30 -11.00
CA ILE A 256 -3.87 5.63 -10.18
C ILE A 256 -5.20 6.38 -10.24
N ASP A 257 -6.30 5.69 -9.92
CA ASP A 257 -7.51 6.33 -9.44
C ASP A 257 -7.72 5.98 -7.97
N SER A 258 -8.29 6.91 -7.22
CA SER A 258 -8.64 6.69 -5.83
C SER A 258 -9.92 7.41 -5.46
N TRP A 259 -10.67 6.83 -4.54
CA TRP A 259 -11.86 7.44 -3.96
C TRP A 259 -11.91 7.18 -2.48
N SER A 260 -12.36 8.16 -1.70
CA SER A 260 -12.62 8.00 -0.28
C SER A 260 -14.01 8.50 0.08
N ILE A 261 -14.59 7.88 1.11
CA ILE A 261 -15.86 8.29 1.69
C ILE A 261 -15.80 8.17 3.21
N VAL A 262 -16.36 9.17 3.87
CA VAL A 262 -16.55 9.25 5.31
C VAL A 262 -17.97 8.83 5.62
N ILE A 263 -18.11 7.74 6.35
CA ILE A 263 -19.34 7.33 7.01
C ILE A 263 -19.27 7.95 8.41
N ASP A 264 -20.11 8.94 8.67
CA ASP A 264 -20.10 9.78 9.87
C ASP A 264 -20.98 9.19 10.97
N GLU A 265 -20.98 9.85 12.13
CA GLU A 265 -21.75 9.44 13.31
C GLU A 265 -23.26 9.36 13.06
N ASP A 266 -23.78 10.19 12.15
CA ASP A 266 -25.20 10.19 11.76
C ASP A 266 -25.60 8.90 11.01
N CYS A 267 -24.63 8.21 10.39
CA CYS A 267 -24.84 6.91 9.75
C CYS A 267 -24.78 5.76 10.78
N ASN A 268 -25.71 5.77 11.74
CA ASN A 268 -25.74 4.85 12.89
C ASN A 268 -26.65 3.62 12.70
N THR A 269 -27.27 3.45 11.54
CA THR A 269 -27.99 2.23 11.17
C THR A 269 -27.37 1.56 9.94
N LYS A 270 -27.59 0.25 9.77
CA LYS A 270 -27.06 -0.51 8.63
C LYS A 270 -27.57 0.04 7.30
N GLU A 271 -28.84 0.43 7.26
CA GLU A 271 -29.49 0.96 6.07
C GLU A 271 -28.88 2.30 5.65
N LEU A 272 -28.54 3.18 6.60
CA LEU A 272 -27.88 4.45 6.31
C LEU A 272 -26.45 4.23 5.81
N VAL A 273 -25.70 3.30 6.43
CA VAL A 273 -24.37 2.90 5.96
C VAL A 273 -24.44 2.35 4.54
N GLU A 274 -25.38 1.44 4.26
CA GLU A 274 -25.57 0.84 2.95
C GLU A 274 -25.94 1.88 1.88
N GLN A 275 -26.90 2.75 2.14
CA GLN A 275 -27.27 3.84 1.22
C GLN A 275 -26.07 4.73 0.88
N LYS A 276 -25.25 5.10 1.89
CA LYS A 276 -24.08 5.95 1.69
C LYS A 276 -22.98 5.23 0.89
N LEU A 277 -22.77 3.94 1.13
CA LEU A 277 -21.82 3.13 0.36
C LEU A 277 -22.32 2.78 -1.06
N GLU A 278 -23.62 2.68 -1.29
CA GLU A 278 -24.19 2.54 -2.63
C GLU A 278 -23.95 3.79 -3.48
N LEU A 279 -24.15 4.98 -2.89
CA LEU A 279 -23.79 6.25 -3.54
C LEU A 279 -22.30 6.31 -3.87
N PHE A 280 -21.45 5.82 -2.97
CA PHE A 280 -20.01 5.70 -3.21
C PHE A 280 -19.72 4.78 -4.40
N LYS A 281 -20.30 3.58 -4.41
CA LYS A 281 -20.14 2.59 -5.49
C LYS A 281 -20.46 3.15 -6.86
N ASN A 282 -21.51 3.95 -6.99
CA ASN A 282 -21.93 4.53 -8.26
C ASN A 282 -20.88 5.48 -8.88
N HIS A 283 -19.90 5.95 -8.10
CA HIS A 283 -18.85 6.86 -8.55
C HIS A 283 -17.47 6.19 -8.67
N VAL A 284 -17.34 4.95 -8.22
CA VAL A 284 -16.07 4.20 -8.24
C VAL A 284 -15.97 3.42 -9.55
N SER A 285 -14.90 3.66 -10.29
CA SER A 285 -14.57 2.89 -11.49
C SER A 285 -13.34 2.03 -11.23
N LEU A 286 -13.54 0.73 -11.05
CA LEU A 286 -12.46 -0.20 -10.73
C LEU A 286 -11.58 -0.51 -11.97
N ARG A 287 -10.29 -0.67 -11.71
CA ARG A 287 -9.31 -1.21 -12.65
C ARG A 287 -8.86 -2.60 -12.18
N LYS A 288 -8.06 -3.26 -13.02
CA LYS A 288 -7.56 -4.64 -12.85
C LYS A 288 -7.00 -4.90 -11.46
N HIS A 289 -6.28 -3.93 -10.88
CA HIS A 289 -5.71 -4.03 -9.55
C HIS A 289 -6.39 -3.03 -8.64
N SER A 290 -7.05 -3.52 -7.60
CA SER A 290 -7.82 -2.69 -6.65
C SER A 290 -7.58 -3.17 -5.23
N ILE A 291 -7.57 -2.24 -4.27
CA ILE A 291 -7.55 -2.54 -2.84
C ILE A 291 -8.39 -1.50 -2.10
N GLY A 292 -9.18 -1.99 -1.15
CA GLY A 292 -9.97 -1.21 -0.22
C GLY A 292 -9.26 -1.10 1.13
N TYR A 293 -9.39 0.06 1.75
CA TYR A 293 -8.97 0.32 3.11
C TYR A 293 -10.14 0.80 3.96
N MET A 294 -10.23 0.34 5.20
CA MET A 294 -11.22 0.78 6.18
C MET A 294 -10.50 1.27 7.44
N PHE A 295 -10.82 2.48 7.89
CA PHE A 295 -10.35 2.99 9.18
C PHE A 295 -11.57 3.45 9.97
N ALA A 296 -11.90 2.73 11.03
CA ALA A 296 -13.08 2.98 11.86
C ALA A 296 -12.72 3.52 13.23
N CYS A 297 -13.55 4.40 13.80
CA CYS A 297 -13.43 4.77 15.20
C CYS A 297 -13.67 3.55 16.08
N CYS A 298 -12.98 3.44 17.21
CA CYS A 298 -13.18 2.35 18.17
C CYS A 298 -14.58 2.37 18.82
N GLU A 299 -15.34 3.46 18.69
CA GLU A 299 -16.74 3.56 19.11
C GLU A 299 -17.74 3.06 18.05
N ARG A 300 -17.26 2.66 16.87
CA ARG A 300 -18.05 2.06 15.78
C ARG A 300 -18.15 0.55 16.00
N GLY A 301 -18.57 -0.19 14.97
CA GLY A 301 -18.73 -1.64 15.05
C GLY A 301 -19.75 -2.02 16.13
N THR A 302 -19.39 -2.97 16.99
CA THR A 302 -20.24 -3.50 18.06
C THR A 302 -20.75 -2.40 18.99
N ASN A 303 -19.95 -1.37 19.27
CA ASN A 303 -20.34 -0.28 20.19
C ASN A 303 -21.46 0.61 19.61
N MET A 304 -21.55 0.74 18.28
CA MET A 304 -22.55 1.57 17.61
C MET A 304 -23.76 0.75 17.15
N PHE A 305 -23.52 -0.43 16.56
CA PHE A 305 -24.55 -1.21 15.90
C PHE A 305 -25.08 -2.39 16.75
N ASN A 306 -24.49 -2.64 17.93
CA ASN A 306 -24.69 -3.88 18.70
C ASN A 306 -24.45 -5.16 17.89
N GLU A 307 -23.62 -5.07 16.85
CA GLU A 307 -23.29 -6.16 15.93
C GLU A 307 -21.89 -5.95 15.36
N THR A 308 -21.17 -7.05 15.13
CA THR A 308 -19.84 -7.03 14.50
C THR A 308 -19.95 -6.98 12.97
N ASP A 309 -18.87 -6.60 12.31
CA ASP A 309 -18.69 -6.80 10.86
C ASP A 309 -19.67 -6.02 9.97
N VAL A 310 -20.39 -5.04 10.52
CA VAL A 310 -21.49 -4.35 9.82
C VAL A 310 -21.00 -3.62 8.58
N GLU A 311 -20.08 -2.68 8.74
CA GLU A 311 -19.68 -1.80 7.65
C GLU A 311 -18.80 -2.54 6.63
N SER A 312 -17.93 -3.43 7.10
CA SER A 312 -17.10 -4.26 6.22
C SER A 312 -17.92 -5.25 5.41
N THR A 313 -18.96 -5.86 5.99
CA THR A 313 -19.86 -6.77 5.26
C THR A 313 -20.63 -6.01 4.18
N ILE A 314 -21.14 -4.83 4.48
CA ILE A 314 -21.83 -3.98 3.48
C ILE A 314 -20.85 -3.59 2.37
N PHE A 315 -19.64 -3.14 2.71
CA PHE A 315 -18.61 -2.83 1.71
C PHE A 315 -18.32 -4.04 0.81
N LYS A 316 -18.11 -5.23 1.40
CA LYS A 316 -17.82 -6.46 0.64
C LYS A 316 -19.00 -6.94 -0.19
N LYS A 317 -20.23 -6.71 0.23
CA LYS A 317 -21.43 -6.93 -0.60
C LYS A 317 -21.40 -6.05 -1.85
N LEU A 318 -20.97 -4.79 -1.70
CA LEU A 318 -20.93 -3.81 -2.78
C LEU A 318 -19.69 -3.96 -3.69
N PHE A 319 -18.56 -4.36 -3.13
CA PHE A 319 -17.26 -4.55 -3.81
C PHE A 319 -16.67 -5.94 -3.50
N PRO A 320 -17.28 -7.03 -3.99
CA PRO A 320 -16.88 -8.39 -3.62
C PRO A 320 -15.43 -8.73 -4.01
N GLU A 321 -14.99 -8.24 -5.17
CA GLU A 321 -13.66 -8.52 -5.72
C GLU A 321 -12.55 -7.59 -5.19
N VAL A 322 -12.90 -6.56 -4.41
CA VAL A 322 -11.91 -5.63 -3.85
C VAL A 322 -11.48 -6.15 -2.47
N PRO A 323 -10.21 -6.57 -2.29
CA PRO A 323 -9.71 -6.94 -0.97
C PRO A 323 -9.85 -5.77 -0.01
N LEU A 324 -10.32 -6.02 1.20
CA LEU A 324 -10.51 -4.97 2.21
C LEU A 324 -9.60 -5.24 3.40
N VAL A 325 -8.86 -4.23 3.84
CA VAL A 325 -7.97 -4.31 5.01
C VAL A 325 -8.08 -3.04 5.82
N GLY A 326 -7.81 -3.10 7.12
CA GLY A 326 -8.05 -1.93 7.93
C GLY A 326 -7.77 -2.08 9.41
N CYS A 327 -8.20 -1.06 10.14
CA CYS A 327 -8.09 -1.04 11.58
C CYS A 327 -9.08 -0.11 12.26
N PHE A 328 -9.14 -0.23 13.59
CA PHE A 328 -9.87 0.67 14.46
C PHE A 328 -8.91 1.65 15.15
N GLY A 329 -9.28 2.92 15.20
CA GLY A 329 -8.50 4.02 15.79
C GLY A 329 -9.34 4.92 16.69
N ASP A 330 -8.76 6.06 17.07
CA ASP A 330 -9.35 7.05 17.97
C ASP A 330 -9.50 8.40 17.24
N GLY A 331 -10.28 8.41 16.16
CA GLY A 331 -10.45 9.52 15.24
C GLY A 331 -9.85 9.24 13.86
N GLU A 332 -10.47 9.80 12.83
CA GLU A 332 -10.24 9.45 11.44
C GLU A 332 -9.79 10.65 10.61
N PHE A 333 -8.96 10.41 9.60
CA PHE A 333 -8.70 11.39 8.55
C PHE A 333 -9.36 10.92 7.24
N GLY A 334 -10.26 11.73 6.69
CA GLY A 334 -11.01 11.41 5.48
C GLY A 334 -11.59 12.61 4.76
N GLU A 335 -11.83 12.43 3.46
CA GLU A 335 -12.50 13.40 2.59
C GLU A 335 -13.46 12.65 1.66
N ASN A 336 -14.62 13.24 1.41
CA ASN A 336 -15.59 12.68 0.47
C ASN A 336 -15.19 13.10 -0.95
N THR A 337 -14.73 12.15 -1.76
CA THR A 337 -14.42 12.43 -3.18
C THR A 337 -15.66 12.39 -4.08
N VAL A 338 -16.84 12.16 -3.52
CA VAL A 338 -18.11 12.05 -4.25
C VAL A 338 -18.92 13.35 -4.12
N PRO A 339 -19.33 14.00 -5.24
CA PRO A 339 -19.87 15.37 -5.25
C PRO A 339 -21.12 15.64 -4.39
N ASN A 340 -21.90 14.62 -4.02
CA ASN A 340 -23.20 14.79 -3.36
C ASN A 340 -23.29 14.19 -1.95
N CYS A 341 -22.22 13.62 -1.40
CA CYS A 341 -22.23 13.13 -0.01
C CYS A 341 -22.24 14.26 1.03
N LYS A 342 -22.14 15.53 0.61
CA LYS A 342 -22.20 16.69 1.52
C LYS A 342 -23.62 16.98 2.05
N TYR A 343 -24.68 16.52 1.36
CA TYR A 343 -26.07 16.84 1.71
C TYR A 343 -26.69 15.92 2.77
N LEU A 344 -26.02 14.82 3.13
CA LEU A 344 -26.38 14.01 4.30
C LEU A 344 -25.65 14.46 5.57
N ASN A 345 -24.67 15.37 5.44
CA ASN A 345 -23.96 15.93 6.58
C ASN A 345 -24.80 17.08 7.16
N PHE A 346 -25.53 16.85 8.25
CA PHE A 346 -26.25 17.90 8.96
C PHE A 346 -25.35 18.82 9.80
N SER A 347 -24.03 18.60 9.79
CA SER A 347 -23.03 19.44 10.43
C SER A 347 -22.60 20.62 9.53
N LEU A 348 -23.43 21.66 9.52
CA LEU A 348 -23.04 23.02 9.16
C LEU A 348 -21.87 23.47 10.06
N GLY A 349 -20.61 23.37 9.60
CA GLY A 349 -19.54 24.21 10.19
C GLY A 349 -18.07 23.82 10.05
N GLU A 350 -17.68 22.59 9.75
CA GLU A 350 -16.27 22.20 9.98
C GLU A 350 -15.53 21.73 8.71
N ASP A 351 -14.72 22.65 8.17
CA ASP A 351 -13.82 22.52 7.01
C ASP A 351 -12.60 21.60 7.25
N TYR A 352 -12.79 20.44 7.89
CA TYR A 352 -11.68 19.59 8.33
C TYR A 352 -11.74 18.19 7.71
N TRP A 353 -10.57 17.64 7.39
CA TRP A 353 -10.41 16.21 7.05
C TRP A 353 -10.43 15.32 8.29
N TYR A 354 -10.52 15.87 9.49
CA TYR A 354 -10.52 15.09 10.73
C TYR A 354 -11.95 14.88 11.20
N HIS A 355 -12.27 13.64 11.55
CA HIS A 355 -13.58 13.21 11.99
C HIS A 355 -13.44 12.40 13.28
N GLU A 356 -14.49 12.42 14.11
CA GLU A 356 -14.62 11.58 15.28
C GLU A 356 -15.87 10.72 15.11
N ARG A 357 -15.89 9.54 15.76
CA ARG A 357 -17.01 8.59 15.70
C ARG A 357 -17.42 8.22 14.26
N SER A 358 -16.45 8.13 13.35
CA SER A 358 -16.67 7.89 11.92
C SER A 358 -15.89 6.67 11.40
N THR A 359 -16.05 6.31 10.12
CA THR A 359 -15.23 5.33 9.39
C THR A 359 -14.95 5.91 8.03
N VAL A 360 -13.71 5.81 7.61
CA VAL A 360 -13.29 6.23 6.29
C VAL A 360 -12.96 4.99 5.47
N PHE A 361 -13.65 4.86 4.35
CA PHE A 361 -13.29 3.91 3.31
C PHE A 361 -12.43 4.61 2.26
N LEU A 362 -11.43 3.90 1.74
CA LEU A 362 -10.60 4.33 0.62
C LEU A 362 -10.46 3.17 -0.36
N ILE A 363 -10.65 3.42 -1.65
CA ILE A 363 -10.28 2.49 -2.71
C ILE A 363 -9.12 3.11 -3.49
N ILE A 364 -8.06 2.34 -3.71
CA ILE A 364 -6.98 2.64 -4.66
C ILE A 364 -7.05 1.61 -5.78
N THR A 365 -7.02 2.08 -7.04
CA THR A 365 -7.07 1.21 -8.21
C THR A 365 -6.14 1.66 -9.33
N TYR A 366 -5.59 0.71 -10.09
CA TYR A 366 -4.61 0.94 -11.15
C TYR A 366 -4.55 -0.23 -12.14
N GLY A 367 -3.79 -0.05 -13.22
CA GLY A 367 -3.74 -0.99 -14.34
C GLY A 367 -4.86 -0.76 -15.37
N GLN A 368 -5.17 -1.77 -16.16
CA GLN A 368 -6.21 -1.69 -17.19
C GLN A 368 -7.60 -1.51 -16.56
N LYS A 369 -8.45 -0.66 -17.15
CA LYS A 369 -9.85 -0.52 -16.69
C LYS A 369 -10.59 -1.84 -16.85
N LEU A 370 -11.39 -2.21 -15.84
CA LEU A 370 -12.34 -3.32 -15.99
C LEU A 370 -13.51 -2.78 -16.82
N THR A 371 -13.77 -3.42 -17.95
CA THR A 371 -14.89 -3.11 -18.85
C THR A 371 -16.19 -3.70 -18.34
#